data_AF-A0A397W230-F1
#
_entry.id   AF-A0A397W230-F1
#
_cell.length_a   1.000
_cell.length_b   1.000
_cell.length_c   1.000
_cell.angle_alpha   90.00
_cell.angle_beta   90.00
_cell.angle_gamma   90.00
#
_symmetry.space_group_name_H-M   'P 1'
#
loop_
_entity.id
_entity.type
_entity.pdbx_description
1 polymer ?
#
loop_
_entity_poly.entity_id
_entity_poly.type
_entity_poly.pdbx_seq_one_letter_code
_entity_poly.pdbx_strand_id
1 'polypeptide(L)'
;MANMYEKIMNELLGRNNSSPMSDTITAPHDPLQDYQTQTAITHQFLRQSKRMGNRKAQLWYAYYLGEILENMLPEQRTICTKQLSPYFATAAIRAYYIFRIWRTSQINQTIKLTLSMIYKLKVEYY
;
A
#
# COMPACT_ATOMS: atom_id res chain seq x y z
N MET A 1 -4.58 -5.95 26.29
CA MET A 1 -5.13 -5.12 25.20
C MET A 1 -4.30 -5.42 23.96
N ALA A 2 -4.79 -6.23 23.02
CA ALA A 2 -3.97 -6.73 21.89
C ALA A 2 -3.39 -5.59 21.06
N ASN A 3 -2.09 -5.65 20.77
CA ASN A 3 -1.36 -4.62 20.03
C ASN A 3 -1.92 -4.53 18.60
N MET A 4 -1.91 -3.32 18.02
CA MET A 4 -2.41 -3.07 16.67
C MET A 4 -1.76 -3.98 15.63
N TYR A 5 -0.47 -4.28 15.84
CA TYR A 5 0.31 -5.22 15.04
C TYR A 5 -0.25 -6.66 15.11
N GLU A 6 -0.52 -7.17 16.33
CA GLU A 6 -1.06 -8.52 16.54
C GLU A 6 -2.43 -8.71 15.87
N LYS A 7 -3.29 -7.69 15.90
CA LYS A 7 -4.60 -7.76 15.22
C LYS A 7 -4.47 -7.92 13.72
N ILE A 8 -3.52 -7.21 13.11
CA ILE A 8 -3.27 -7.30 11.66
C ILE A 8 -2.66 -8.66 11.35
N MET A 9 -1.68 -9.12 12.10
CA MET A 9 -1.06 -10.43 11.87
C MET A 9 -2.04 -11.58 12.06
N ASN A 10 -2.91 -11.53 13.06
CA ASN A 10 -3.96 -12.54 13.26
C ASN A 10 -5.01 -12.53 12.14
N GLU A 11 -5.34 -11.36 11.58
CA GLU A 11 -6.22 -11.25 10.39
C GLU A 11 -5.55 -11.87 9.15
N LEU A 12 -4.24 -11.67 8.99
CA LEU A 12 -3.47 -12.20 7.86
C LEU A 12 -3.24 -13.72 7.96
N LEU A 13 -3.00 -14.24 9.16
CA LEU A 13 -2.68 -15.66 9.40
C LEU A 13 -3.92 -16.56 9.54
N GLY A 14 -5.08 -16.00 9.90
CA GLY A 14 -6.29 -16.78 10.19
C GLY A 14 -7.08 -17.28 8.97
N ARG A 15 -6.70 -16.96 7.72
CA ARG A 15 -7.59 -17.15 6.55
C ARG A 15 -6.93 -17.74 5.30
N ASN A 16 -6.16 -18.82 5.47
CA ASN A 16 -5.53 -19.53 4.34
C ASN A 16 -6.48 -20.37 3.44
N ASN A 17 -7.80 -20.31 3.59
CA ASN A 17 -8.73 -21.26 2.94
C ASN A 17 -9.90 -20.63 2.14
N SER A 18 -9.73 -19.53 1.40
CA SER A 18 -10.79 -19.08 0.47
C SER A 18 -10.27 -18.57 -0.87
N SER A 19 -10.84 -19.16 -1.93
CA SER A 19 -10.58 -19.03 -3.37
C SER A 19 -10.38 -17.58 -3.88
N PRO A 20 -9.50 -17.34 -4.86
CA PRO A 20 -9.16 -16.00 -5.32
C PRO A 20 -10.24 -15.48 -6.28
N MET A 21 -11.06 -14.56 -5.81
CA MET A 21 -11.89 -13.71 -6.69
C MET A 21 -10.98 -12.57 -7.17
N SER A 22 -10.48 -12.71 -8.40
CA SER A 22 -9.52 -11.80 -9.03
C SER A 22 -10.26 -10.62 -9.67
N ASP A 23 -10.52 -9.57 -8.90
CA ASP A 23 -10.74 -8.25 -9.48
C ASP A 23 -9.36 -7.74 -9.94
N THR A 24 -9.06 -7.95 -11.22
CA THR A 24 -7.78 -7.57 -11.84
C THR A 24 -7.72 -6.05 -11.97
N ILE A 25 -7.35 -5.36 -10.90
CA ILE A 25 -6.87 -3.98 -11.00
C ILE A 25 -5.51 -4.08 -11.69
N THR A 26 -5.42 -3.66 -12.94
CA THR A 26 -4.15 -3.62 -13.68
C THR A 26 -3.15 -2.77 -12.91
N ALA A 27 -1.95 -3.30 -12.66
CA ALA A 27 -0.88 -2.54 -12.03
C ALA A 27 -0.66 -1.23 -12.81
N PRO A 28 -0.57 -0.06 -12.16
CA PRO A 28 -0.41 1.23 -12.84
C PRO A 28 1.00 1.42 -13.45
N HIS A 29 1.76 0.34 -13.64
CA HIS A 29 3.16 0.36 -14.04
C HIS A 29 3.34 0.11 -15.53
N ASP A 30 3.66 1.18 -16.26
CA ASP A 30 4.37 1.11 -17.53
C ASP A 30 5.88 1.26 -17.27
N PRO A 31 6.72 0.22 -17.50
CA PRO A 31 8.16 0.27 -17.27
C PRO A 31 8.91 1.39 -18.01
N LEU A 32 8.31 1.99 -19.04
CA LEU A 32 8.90 3.08 -19.83
C LEU A 32 8.51 4.47 -19.32
N GLN A 33 7.62 4.56 -18.33
CA GLN A 33 7.10 5.82 -17.81
C GLN A 33 7.98 6.38 -16.69
N ASP A 34 8.21 7.70 -16.72
CA ASP A 34 8.97 8.42 -15.69
C ASP A 34 8.40 8.22 -14.27
N TYR A 35 9.29 8.00 -13.29
CA TYR A 35 8.93 7.70 -11.90
C TYR A 35 8.11 8.80 -11.23
N GLN A 36 8.33 10.08 -11.57
CA GLN A 36 7.54 11.17 -10.99
C GLN A 36 6.11 11.10 -11.51
N THR A 37 5.96 10.85 -12.81
CA THR A 37 4.64 10.68 -13.43
C THR A 37 3.89 9.49 -12.85
N GLN A 38 4.56 8.33 -12.70
CA GLN A 38 3.96 7.15 -12.06
C GLN A 38 3.56 7.42 -10.61
N THR A 39 4.42 8.11 -9.84
CA THR A 39 4.15 8.50 -8.45
C THR A 39 2.91 9.39 -8.39
N ALA A 40 2.83 10.41 -9.25
CA ALA A 40 1.72 11.37 -9.28
C ALA A 40 0.39 10.69 -9.63
N ILE A 41 0.37 9.85 -10.67
CA ILE A 41 -0.81 9.11 -11.11
C ILE A 41 -1.27 8.15 -10.00
N THR A 42 -0.36 7.37 -9.42
CA THR A 42 -0.68 6.41 -8.36
C THR A 42 -1.19 7.12 -7.11
N HIS A 43 -0.59 8.25 -6.74
CA HIS A 43 -1.06 9.08 -5.64
C HIS A 43 -2.45 9.67 -5.91
N GLN A 44 -2.75 10.09 -7.14
CA GLN A 44 -4.07 10.56 -7.52
C GLN A 44 -5.12 9.46 -7.35
N PHE A 45 -4.87 8.25 -7.83
CA PHE A 45 -5.78 7.11 -7.65
C PHE A 45 -5.92 6.69 -6.18
N LEU A 46 -4.85 6.79 -5.40
CA LEU A 46 -4.89 6.58 -3.95
C LEU A 46 -5.81 7.60 -3.26
N ARG A 47 -5.75 8.87 -3.65
CA ARG A 47 -6.64 9.91 -3.11
C ARG A 47 -8.08 9.71 -3.57
N GLN A 48 -8.29 9.31 -4.81
CA GLN A 48 -9.62 9.04 -5.36
C GLN A 48 -10.29 7.86 -4.65
N SER A 49 -9.58 6.74 -4.48
CA SER A 49 -10.09 5.56 -3.77
C SER A 49 -10.46 5.88 -2.31
N LYS A 50 -9.67 6.72 -1.63
CA LYS A 50 -10.01 7.26 -0.30
C LYS A 50 -11.33 8.05 -0.31
N ARG A 51 -11.54 8.93 -1.30
CA ARG A 51 -12.77 9.73 -1.43
C ARG A 51 -14.00 8.86 -1.72
N MET A 52 -13.83 7.81 -2.52
CA MET A 52 -14.89 6.85 -2.86
C MET A 52 -15.18 5.84 -1.75
N GLY A 53 -14.44 5.86 -0.63
CA GLY A 53 -14.57 4.85 0.42
C GLY A 53 -14.13 3.44 0.00
N ASN A 54 -13.48 3.28 -1.16
CA ASN A 54 -13.02 1.99 -1.64
C ASN A 54 -11.71 1.61 -0.95
N ARG A 55 -11.86 0.98 0.22
CA ARG A 55 -10.75 0.58 1.08
C ARG A 55 -9.77 -0.39 0.39
N LYS A 56 -10.27 -1.36 -0.38
CA LYS A 56 -9.38 -2.32 -1.06
C LYS A 56 -8.53 -1.62 -2.11
N ALA A 57 -9.15 -0.80 -2.97
CA ALA A 57 -8.42 0.02 -3.94
C ALA A 57 -7.42 0.96 -3.24
N GLN A 58 -7.78 1.52 -2.09
CA GLN A 58 -6.88 2.36 -1.31
C GLN A 58 -5.62 1.60 -0.84
N LEU A 59 -5.78 0.36 -0.35
CA LEU A 59 -4.66 -0.48 0.05
C LEU A 59 -3.81 -0.90 -1.16
N TRP A 60 -4.45 -1.22 -2.28
CA TRP A 60 -3.78 -1.55 -3.54
C TRP A 60 -2.89 -0.41 -4.04
N TYR A 61 -3.43 0.80 -4.19
CA TYR A 61 -2.65 1.94 -4.64
C TYR A 61 -1.58 2.36 -3.64
N ALA A 62 -1.81 2.16 -2.33
CA ALA A 62 -0.78 2.39 -1.33
C ALA A 62 0.38 1.39 -1.44
N TYR A 63 0.10 0.12 -1.69
CA TYR A 63 1.11 -0.90 -1.96
C TYR A 63 1.97 -0.51 -3.17
N TYR A 64 1.34 -0.21 -4.31
CA TYR A 64 2.07 0.17 -5.52
C TYR A 64 2.85 1.47 -5.34
N LEU A 65 2.28 2.47 -4.66
CA LEU A 65 3.01 3.70 -4.36
C LEU A 65 4.25 3.43 -3.50
N GLY A 66 4.18 2.49 -2.55
CA GLY A 66 5.33 2.08 -1.76
C GLY A 66 6.37 1.32 -2.59
N GLU A 67 5.92 0.42 -3.47
CA GLU A 67 6.78 -0.32 -4.41
C GLU A 67 7.57 0.64 -5.32
N ILE A 68 6.92 1.68 -5.85
CA ILE A 68 7.56 2.75 -6.63
C ILE A 68 8.67 3.41 -5.83
N LEU A 69 8.34 3.87 -4.62
CA LEU A 69 9.25 4.65 -3.77
C LEU A 69 10.46 3.84 -3.29
N GLU A 70 10.30 2.53 -3.08
CA GLU A 70 11.41 1.66 -2.65
C GLU A 70 12.27 1.15 -3.81
N ASN A 71 11.76 1.13 -5.05
CA ASN A 71 12.50 0.66 -6.23
C ASN A 71 13.26 1.75 -7.00
N MET A 72 13.08 3.03 -6.66
CA MET A 72 13.79 4.14 -7.31
C MET A 72 15.07 4.54 -6.58
N LEU A 73 15.95 5.28 -7.26
CA LEU A 73 17.18 5.79 -6.66
C LEU A 73 16.88 6.78 -5.50
N PRO A 74 17.76 6.90 -4.48
CA PRO A 74 17.52 7.76 -3.31
C PRO A 74 17.19 9.23 -3.66
N GLU A 75 17.83 9.77 -4.70
CA GLU A 75 17.60 11.13 -5.18
C GLU A 75 16.20 11.29 -5.78
N GLN A 76 15.79 10.35 -6.63
CA GLN A 76 14.45 10.31 -7.22
C GLN A 76 13.38 10.10 -6.15
N ARG A 77 13.67 9.25 -5.15
CA ARG A 77 12.80 9.01 -3.99
C ARG A 77 12.56 10.29 -3.22
N THR A 78 13.60 11.07 -2.99
CA THR A 78 13.49 12.35 -2.29
C THR A 78 12.60 13.32 -3.05
N ILE A 79 12.75 13.40 -4.39
CA ILE A 79 11.93 14.28 -5.22
C ILE A 79 10.47 13.83 -5.23
N CYS A 80 10.20 12.54 -5.46
CA CYS A 80 8.85 11.98 -5.50
C CYS A 80 8.16 12.08 -4.14
N THR A 81 8.87 11.81 -3.04
CA THR A 81 8.32 11.89 -1.68
C THR A 81 7.91 13.32 -1.31
N LYS A 82 8.65 14.35 -1.77
CA LYS A 82 8.29 15.76 -1.56
C LYS A 82 6.94 16.15 -2.18
N GLN A 83 6.48 15.42 -3.18
CA GLN A 83 5.17 15.64 -3.83
C GLN A 83 4.01 14.97 -3.07
N LEU A 84 4.32 14.13 -2.07
CA LEU A 84 3.34 13.39 -1.27
C LEU A 84 3.15 14.07 0.09
N SER A 85 1.96 13.88 0.68
CA SER A 85 1.82 14.22 2.10
C SER A 85 2.58 13.20 2.97
N PRO A 86 3.10 13.61 4.14
CA PRO A 86 3.80 12.69 5.05
C PRO A 86 2.97 11.45 5.41
N TYR A 87 1.65 11.62 5.51
CA TYR A 87 0.71 10.52 5.73
C TYR A 87 0.76 9.48 4.60
N PHE A 88 0.65 9.92 3.34
CA PHE A 88 0.62 8.99 2.21
C PHE A 88 1.98 8.34 1.96
N ALA A 89 3.08 9.09 2.07
CA ALA A 89 4.43 8.53 1.94
C ALA A 89 4.69 7.43 2.97
N THR A 90 4.44 7.72 4.26
CA THR A 90 4.66 6.75 5.35
C THR A 90 3.76 5.53 5.21
N ALA A 91 2.48 5.74 4.91
CA ALA A 91 1.52 4.65 4.80
C ALA A 91 1.81 3.76 3.57
N ALA A 92 2.24 4.34 2.45
CA ALA A 92 2.59 3.61 1.23
C ALA A 92 3.82 2.72 1.43
N ILE A 93 4.91 3.28 1.98
CA ILE A 93 6.13 2.52 2.30
C ILE A 93 5.80 1.32 3.21
N ARG A 94 5.02 1.56 4.28
CA ARG A 94 4.63 0.48 5.19
C ARG A 94 3.69 -0.53 4.53
N ALA A 95 2.75 -0.09 3.70
CA ALA A 95 1.88 -1.00 2.96
C ALA A 95 2.71 -1.91 2.05
N TYR A 96 3.71 -1.36 1.35
CA TYR A 96 4.65 -2.18 0.57
C TYR A 96 5.36 -3.21 1.45
N TYR A 97 5.98 -2.81 2.56
CA TYR A 97 6.67 -3.77 3.44
C TYR A 97 5.75 -4.84 4.06
N ILE A 98 4.51 -4.50 4.42
CA ILE A 98 3.52 -5.46 4.93
C ILE A 98 3.15 -6.50 3.86
N PHE A 99 2.98 -6.06 2.62
CA PHE A 99 2.44 -6.91 1.55
C PHE A 99 3.50 -7.44 0.59
N ARG A 100 4.78 -7.05 0.67
CA ARG A 100 5.83 -7.44 -0.31
C ARG A 100 5.94 -8.94 -0.57
N ILE A 101 5.68 -9.77 0.44
CA ILE A 101 5.77 -11.24 0.34
C ILE A 101 4.59 -11.80 -0.47
N TRP A 102 3.37 -11.31 -0.21
CA TRP A 102 2.12 -11.86 -0.78
C TRP A 102 1.51 -10.99 -1.87
N ARG A 103 2.13 -9.84 -2.15
CA ARG A 103 1.67 -8.79 -3.05
C ARG A 103 0.20 -8.41 -2.79
N THR A 104 -0.54 -8.16 -3.85
CA THR A 104 -1.94 -7.73 -3.82
C THR A 104 -2.93 -8.84 -3.45
N SER A 105 -2.54 -10.12 -3.54
CA SER A 105 -3.40 -11.25 -3.18
C SER A 105 -3.88 -11.17 -1.74
N GLN A 106 -2.99 -10.80 -0.83
CA GLN A 106 -3.33 -10.68 0.59
C GLN A 106 -4.17 -9.44 0.89
N ILE A 107 -4.03 -8.38 0.08
CA ILE A 107 -4.87 -7.17 0.21
C ILE A 107 -6.34 -7.52 -0.03
N ASN A 108 -6.62 -8.37 -1.01
CA ASN A 108 -7.98 -8.80 -1.34
C ASN A 108 -8.67 -9.57 -0.20
N GLN A 109 -7.88 -10.21 0.66
CA GLN A 109 -8.35 -10.99 1.80
C GLN A 109 -8.63 -10.11 3.04
N THR A 110 -8.16 -8.86 3.07
CA THR A 110 -8.38 -7.95 4.21
C THR A 110 -9.86 -7.55 4.35
N ILE A 111 -10.37 -7.64 5.57
CA ILE A 111 -11.77 -7.33 5.92
C ILE A 111 -11.89 -6.02 6.69
N LYS A 112 -10.91 -5.67 7.53
CA LYS A 112 -10.99 -4.45 8.36
C LYS A 112 -9.76 -3.55 8.25
N LEU A 113 -8.66 -4.04 7.68
CA LEU A 113 -7.46 -3.24 7.52
C LEU A 113 -7.71 -1.98 6.69
N THR A 114 -7.30 -0.82 7.21
CA THR A 114 -7.36 0.47 6.51
C THR A 114 -5.99 1.11 6.40
N LEU A 115 -5.83 2.03 5.45
CA LEU A 115 -4.58 2.79 5.30
C LEU A 115 -4.19 3.56 6.57
N SER A 116 -5.18 4.07 7.31
CA SER A 116 -4.95 4.76 8.59
C SER A 116 -4.42 3.82 9.67
N MET A 117 -4.81 2.55 9.66
CA MET A 117 -4.26 1.54 10.57
C MET A 117 -2.78 1.30 10.26
N ILE A 118 -2.43 1.16 8.98
CA ILE A 118 -1.05 1.01 8.51
C ILE A 118 -0.19 2.23 8.89
N TYR A 119 -0.71 3.44 8.69
CA TYR A 119 -0.04 4.68 9.10
C TYR A 119 0.22 4.76 10.61
N LYS A 120 -0.64 4.15 11.43
CA LYS A 120 -0.50 4.17 12.90
C LYS A 120 0.41 3.07 13.46
N LEU A 121 0.82 2.10 12.64
CA LEU A 121 1.74 1.07 13.09
C LEU A 121 3.05 1.71 13.55
N LYS A 122 3.34 1.64 14.85
CA LYS A 122 4.69 1.93 15.34
C LYS A 122 5.56 0.79 14.86
N VAL A 123 6.56 1.10 14.03
CA VAL A 123 7.60 0.13 13.68
C VAL A 123 8.42 -0.03 14.95
N GLU A 124 8.20 -1.12 15.68
CA GLU A 124 8.96 -1.40 16.90
C GLU A 124 10.21 -2.24 16.61
N TYR A 125 10.37 -2.80 15.40
CA TYR A 125 11.56 -3.57 15.01
C TYR A 125 11.85 -3.45 13.51
N TYR A 126 13.05 -2.95 13.19
CA TYR A 126 13.84 -3.34 12.01
C TYR A 126 14.98 -4.23 12.51
#